data_AF-A0A2S2PW02-F1
#
_entry.id   AF-A0A2S2PW02-F1
#
_cell.length_a   1.000
_cell.length_b   1.000
_cell.length_c   1.000
_cell.angle_alpha   90.00
_cell.angle_beta   90.00
_cell.angle_gamma   90.00
#
_symmetry.space_group_name_H-M   'P 1'
#
loop_
_entity.id
_entity.type
_entity.pdbx_description
1 polymer ?
#
loop_
_entity_poly.entity_id
_entity_poly.type
_entity_poly.pdbx_seq_one_letter_code
_entity_poly.pdbx_strand_id
1 'polypeptide(L)'
;ENDSTKITLTRNQKLIKDDLDSTIDALQNLEKKYKFITPVYDCVVFHDGTQWQACLDTSETGNLASCKLMGEFSVDPLNNFSYITASDRMSYSFNIHNDGNLLEIVSLGSSHGTHVSAIAAGCFPDEPEKNGVAPGAQIISLTIGDSRLETMETGTAIVRAMIKVMELRKKFNIDVINMSYGEHSNWSNAGYCLNYCKN
;
A
#
# COMPACT_ATOMS: atom_id res chain seq x y z
N GLU A 1 62.53 -2.94 -32.99
CA GLU A 1 61.94 -1.65 -32.57
C GLU A 1 61.23 -1.87 -31.25
N ASN A 2 61.72 -1.26 -30.18
CA ASN A 2 61.07 -1.31 -28.87
C ASN A 2 60.00 -0.21 -28.88
N ASP A 3 58.74 -0.60 -28.92
CA ASP A 3 57.60 0.31 -28.91
C ASP A 3 57.61 1.14 -27.61
N SER A 4 57.94 2.41 -27.75
CA SER A 4 58.18 3.37 -26.66
C SER A 4 56.90 3.76 -25.89
N THR A 5 55.76 3.17 -26.25
CA THR A 5 54.46 3.38 -25.59
C THR A 5 54.12 2.33 -24.53
N LYS A 6 54.91 1.24 -24.38
CA LYS A 6 54.67 0.20 -23.36
C LYS A 6 55.15 0.63 -21.98
N ILE A 7 54.28 1.32 -21.25
CA ILE A 7 54.46 1.58 -19.80
C ILE A 7 54.50 0.23 -19.07
N THR A 8 55.68 -0.13 -18.56
CA THR A 8 55.86 -1.34 -17.76
C THR A 8 55.48 -1.04 -16.32
N LEU A 9 54.30 -1.48 -15.90
CA LEU A 9 53.81 -1.29 -14.54
C LEU A 9 54.68 -2.07 -13.54
N THR A 10 55.02 -1.42 -12.43
CA THR A 10 55.64 -2.07 -11.27
C THR A 10 54.70 -3.14 -10.69
N ARG A 11 55.24 -4.10 -9.93
CA ARG A 11 54.44 -5.17 -9.31
C ARG A 11 53.26 -4.62 -8.49
N ASN A 12 53.48 -3.55 -7.73
CA ASN A 12 52.42 -2.88 -6.96
C ASN A 12 51.35 -2.26 -7.86
N GLN A 13 51.73 -1.63 -8.97
CA GLN A 13 50.76 -1.06 -9.92
C GLN A 13 49.93 -2.12 -10.64
N LYS A 14 50.50 -3.31 -10.90
CA LYS A 14 49.74 -4.45 -11.44
C LYS A 14 48.71 -4.95 -10.43
N LEU A 15 49.09 -5.10 -9.17
CA LEU A 15 48.16 -5.51 -8.11
C LEU A 15 47.01 -4.51 -7.92
N ILE A 16 47.31 -3.19 -7.98
CA ILE A 16 46.29 -2.15 -7.92
C ILE A 16 45.35 -2.24 -9.12
N LYS A 17 45.89 -2.46 -10.33
CA LYS A 17 45.07 -2.64 -11.52
C LYS A 17 44.13 -3.85 -11.40
N ASP A 18 44.66 -4.99 -10.97
CA ASP A 18 43.86 -6.22 -10.83
C ASP A 18 42.76 -6.05 -9.77
N ASP A 19 43.04 -5.33 -8.67
CA ASP A 19 42.05 -4.97 -7.64
C ASP A 19 40.95 -4.03 -8.17
N LEU A 20 41.33 -3.03 -8.97
CA LEU A 20 40.39 -2.13 -9.64
C LEU A 20 39.51 -2.86 -10.67
N ASP A 21 40.12 -3.70 -11.52
CA ASP A 21 39.41 -4.50 -12.51
C ASP A 21 38.44 -5.48 -11.79
N SER A 22 38.87 -6.11 -10.69
CA SER A 22 38.00 -6.97 -9.86
C SER A 22 36.86 -6.20 -9.20
N THR A 23 37.11 -4.97 -8.75
CA THR A 23 36.09 -4.10 -8.16
C THR A 23 35.04 -3.71 -9.20
N ILE A 24 35.47 -3.35 -10.41
CA ILE A 24 34.56 -3.05 -11.54
C ILE A 24 33.71 -4.27 -11.86
N ASP A 25 34.31 -5.45 -11.99
CA ASP A 25 33.59 -6.69 -12.26
C ASP A 25 32.58 -7.03 -11.15
N ALA A 26 32.95 -6.80 -9.88
CA ALA A 26 32.05 -6.99 -8.75
C ALA A 26 30.84 -6.03 -8.79
N LEU A 27 31.06 -4.75 -9.08
CA LEU A 27 30.00 -3.75 -9.19
C LEU A 27 29.06 -4.03 -10.37
N GLN A 28 29.60 -4.37 -11.54
CA GLN A 28 28.78 -4.76 -12.70
C GLN A 28 27.95 -6.02 -12.43
N ASN A 29 28.52 -6.98 -11.71
CA ASN A 29 27.80 -8.18 -11.29
C ASN A 29 26.71 -7.87 -10.27
N LEU A 30 26.96 -6.93 -9.36
CA LEU A 30 25.96 -6.47 -8.38
C LEU A 30 24.79 -5.80 -9.07
N GLU A 31 25.05 -4.91 -10.05
CA GLU A 31 24.01 -4.27 -10.86
C GLU A 31 23.17 -5.29 -11.64
N LYS A 32 23.82 -6.22 -12.35
CA LYS A 32 23.12 -7.29 -13.11
C LYS A 32 22.27 -8.20 -12.22
N LYS A 33 22.72 -8.45 -11.00
CA LYS A 33 22.02 -9.32 -10.03
C LYS A 33 21.14 -8.55 -9.06
N TYR A 34 21.09 -7.22 -9.18
CA TYR A 34 20.33 -6.39 -8.26
C TYR A 34 18.86 -6.76 -8.38
N LYS A 35 18.34 -7.42 -7.35
CA LYS A 35 16.91 -7.59 -7.15
C LYS A 35 16.51 -6.48 -6.20
N PHE A 36 15.55 -5.67 -6.62
CA PHE A 36 14.95 -4.67 -5.76
C PHE A 36 14.37 -5.39 -4.53
N ILE A 37 14.99 -5.20 -3.38
CA ILE A 37 14.49 -5.69 -2.11
C ILE A 37 13.50 -4.65 -1.64
N THR A 38 12.23 -5.03 -1.53
CA THR A 38 11.22 -4.18 -0.91
C THR A 38 11.53 -4.04 0.57
N PRO A 39 11.43 -2.83 1.15
CA PRO A 39 11.65 -2.65 2.58
C PRO A 39 10.67 -3.50 3.38
N VAL A 40 11.15 -4.08 4.48
CA VAL A 40 10.33 -4.78 5.47
C VAL A 40 10.37 -3.94 6.72
N TYR A 41 9.19 -3.54 7.19
CA TYR A 41 9.04 -2.70 8.36
C TYR A 41 8.57 -3.54 9.55
N ASP A 42 9.08 -3.21 10.73
CA ASP A 42 8.60 -3.79 11.97
C ASP A 42 7.26 -3.16 12.38
N CYS A 43 6.35 -3.99 12.89
CA CYS A 43 5.04 -3.58 13.37
C CYS A 43 4.84 -4.09 14.80
N VAL A 44 4.32 -3.23 15.68
CA VAL A 44 3.95 -3.60 17.04
C VAL A 44 2.47 -3.32 17.23
N VAL A 45 1.74 -4.30 17.76
CA VAL A 45 0.33 -4.19 18.12
C VAL A 45 0.17 -4.52 19.59
N PHE A 46 -0.55 -3.68 20.34
CA PHE A 46 -0.83 -3.92 21.75
C PHE A 46 -2.13 -3.24 22.17
N HIS A 47 -2.70 -3.69 23.28
CA HIS A 47 -3.87 -3.07 23.89
C HIS A 47 -3.41 -2.18 25.06
N ASP A 48 -3.77 -0.90 25.05
CA ASP A 48 -3.35 0.08 26.07
C ASP A 48 -4.22 0.06 27.34
N GLY A 49 -5.21 -0.83 27.39
CA GLY A 49 -6.21 -0.94 28.45
C GLY A 49 -7.54 -0.27 28.09
N THR A 50 -7.55 0.59 27.06
CA THR A 50 -8.74 1.28 26.55
C THR A 50 -9.05 0.89 25.11
N GLN A 51 -8.04 0.83 24.25
CA GLN A 51 -8.18 0.51 22.83
C GLN A 51 -6.94 -0.19 22.28
N TRP A 52 -7.10 -0.79 21.11
CA TRP A 52 -5.97 -1.34 20.36
C TRP A 52 -5.15 -0.24 19.71
N GLN A 53 -3.83 -0.37 19.81
CA GLN A 53 -2.84 0.51 19.21
C GLN A 53 -1.93 -0.30 18.30
N ALA A 54 -1.49 0.33 17.22
CA ALA A 54 -0.47 -0.18 16.34
C ALA A 54 0.57 0.90 16.00
N CYS A 55 1.81 0.47 15.82
CA CYS A 55 2.92 1.30 15.40
C CYS A 55 3.69 0.58 14.28
N LEU A 56 3.90 1.28 13.17
CA LEU A 56 4.78 0.86 12.07
C LEU A 56 6.12 1.59 12.22
N ASP A 57 7.24 0.89 12.16
CA ASP A 57 8.57 1.49 12.28
C ASP A 57 8.98 2.26 11.02
N THR A 58 8.42 3.44 10.81
CA THR A 58 8.81 4.33 9.71
C THR A 58 10.20 4.97 9.91
N SER A 59 10.88 4.69 11.03
CA SER A 59 12.22 5.22 11.30
C SER A 59 13.34 4.42 10.62
N GLU A 60 13.05 3.18 10.18
CA GLU A 60 13.99 2.24 9.55
C GLU A 60 15.22 1.91 10.42
N THR A 61 15.16 2.25 11.71
CA THR A 61 16.26 2.12 12.67
C THR A 61 15.84 1.45 13.97
N GLY A 62 14.59 0.97 14.08
CA GLY A 62 14.02 0.40 15.29
C GLY A 62 13.54 1.43 16.31
N ASN A 63 13.54 2.73 15.98
CA ASN A 63 13.12 3.80 16.88
C ASN A 63 11.61 4.03 16.81
N LEU A 64 10.85 3.08 17.36
CA LEU A 64 9.38 3.13 17.44
C LEU A 64 8.86 4.39 18.15
N ALA A 65 9.60 4.95 19.12
CA ALA A 65 9.19 6.14 19.85
C ALA A 65 9.12 7.40 18.97
N SER A 66 9.82 7.41 17.84
CA SER A 66 9.73 8.47 16.83
C SER A 66 8.60 8.28 15.82
N CYS A 67 8.00 7.10 15.80
CA CYS A 67 6.95 6.74 14.86
C CYS A 67 5.56 7.10 15.41
N LYS A 68 4.58 7.26 14.52
CA LYS A 68 3.22 7.64 14.92
C LYS A 68 2.48 6.42 15.48
N LEU A 69 2.11 6.49 16.76
CA LEU A 69 1.20 5.55 17.38
C LEU A 69 -0.24 5.85 16.90
N MET A 70 -0.94 4.83 16.41
CA MET A 70 -2.29 4.98 15.87
C MET A 70 -3.21 3.85 16.33
N GLY A 71 -4.48 4.20 16.59
CA GLY A 71 -5.53 3.22 16.80
C GLY A 71 -6.17 2.77 15.49
N GLU A 72 -7.32 2.10 15.59
CA GLU A 72 -8.12 1.74 14.42
C GLU A 72 -8.67 2.98 13.69
N PHE A 73 -8.60 2.97 12.36
CA PHE A 73 -9.03 4.11 11.53
C PHE A 73 -10.46 4.55 11.81
N SER A 74 -11.36 3.59 12.08
CA SER A 74 -12.78 3.86 12.30
C SER A 74 -13.10 4.61 13.60
N VAL A 75 -12.16 4.69 14.56
CA VAL A 75 -12.33 5.38 15.84
C VAL A 75 -12.09 6.88 15.69
N ASP A 76 -11.01 7.26 15.00
CA ASP A 76 -10.66 8.65 14.73
C ASP A 76 -10.05 8.78 13.32
N PRO A 77 -10.89 8.88 12.27
CA PRO A 77 -10.42 8.95 10.89
C PRO A 77 -9.54 10.18 10.57
N LEU A 78 -9.59 11.22 11.40
CA LEU A 78 -8.81 12.44 11.20
C LEU A 78 -7.37 12.30 11.74
N ASN A 79 -7.16 11.45 12.74
CA ASN A 79 -5.85 11.28 13.37
C ASN A 79 -5.23 9.89 13.14
N ASN A 80 -6.01 8.84 12.88
CA ASN A 80 -5.53 7.46 12.75
C ASN A 80 -5.07 7.09 11.33
N PHE A 81 -4.31 7.99 10.71
CA PHE A 81 -3.55 7.72 9.49
C PHE A 81 -2.22 8.50 9.50
N SER A 82 -1.24 8.03 8.75
CA SER A 82 0.06 8.71 8.57
C SER A 82 0.62 8.46 7.17
N TYR A 83 1.78 9.02 6.87
CA TYR A 83 2.53 8.74 5.65
C TYR A 83 3.73 7.84 5.96
N ILE A 84 4.04 6.88 5.08
CA ILE A 84 5.21 6.00 5.23
C ILE A 84 6.48 6.82 5.10
N THR A 85 6.63 7.58 4.01
CA THR A 85 7.72 8.56 3.86
C THR A 85 7.16 9.95 3.55
N ALA A 86 7.90 10.99 3.95
CA ALA A 86 7.52 12.36 3.65
C ALA A 86 7.61 12.69 2.15
N SER A 87 8.47 11.97 1.41
CA SER A 87 8.73 12.17 -0.02
C SER A 87 7.65 11.60 -0.92
N ASP A 88 7.18 10.38 -0.65
CA ASP A 88 6.19 9.71 -1.50
C ASP A 88 4.75 10.02 -1.10
N ARG A 89 4.52 10.50 0.14
CA ARG A 89 3.19 10.71 0.72
C ARG A 89 2.27 9.50 0.55
N MET A 90 2.82 8.29 0.62
CA MET A 90 2.03 7.07 0.67
C MET A 90 1.35 6.98 2.04
N SER A 91 0.05 7.24 2.08
CA SER A 91 -0.72 7.19 3.32
C SER A 91 -1.00 5.75 3.76
N TYR A 92 -0.96 5.49 5.06
CA TYR A 92 -1.40 4.23 5.64
C TYR A 92 -2.28 4.45 6.87
N SER A 93 -3.14 3.47 7.14
CA SER A 93 -3.98 3.38 8.33
C SER A 93 -4.11 1.93 8.80
N PHE A 94 -4.71 1.71 9.97
CA PHE A 94 -4.85 0.37 10.55
C PHE A 94 -6.29 -0.02 10.85
N ASN A 95 -6.57 -1.32 10.70
CA ASN A 95 -7.64 -2.00 11.42
C ASN A 95 -7.03 -3.19 12.17
N ILE A 96 -7.62 -3.55 13.31
CA ILE A 96 -7.08 -4.59 14.19
C ILE A 96 -8.17 -5.63 14.43
N HIS A 97 -7.88 -6.88 14.07
CA HIS A 97 -8.84 -7.98 14.10
C HIS A 97 -8.38 -9.08 15.05
N ASN A 98 -9.32 -9.96 15.42
CA ASN A 98 -9.06 -11.19 16.18
C ASN A 98 -8.27 -10.95 17.48
N ASP A 99 -8.71 -9.98 18.28
CA ASP A 99 -8.08 -9.62 19.57
C ASP A 99 -6.57 -9.33 19.43
N GLY A 100 -6.20 -8.56 18.39
CA GLY A 100 -4.83 -8.14 18.14
C GLY A 100 -3.97 -9.14 17.35
N ASN A 101 -4.50 -10.32 17.01
CA ASN A 101 -3.75 -11.35 16.28
C ASN A 101 -3.62 -11.06 14.77
N LEU A 102 -4.38 -10.10 14.24
CA LEU A 102 -4.31 -9.71 12.84
C LEU A 102 -4.31 -8.19 12.69
N LEU A 103 -3.19 -7.65 12.23
CA LEU A 103 -3.06 -6.25 11.80
C LEU A 103 -3.40 -6.15 10.31
N GLU A 104 -4.39 -5.33 9.98
CA GLU A 104 -4.67 -4.94 8.61
C GLU A 104 -4.10 -3.53 8.38
N ILE A 105 -3.11 -3.43 7.50
CA ILE A 105 -2.54 -2.16 7.05
C ILE A 105 -3.21 -1.79 5.73
N VAL A 106 -3.89 -0.65 5.70
CA VAL A 106 -4.55 -0.14 4.51
C VAL A 106 -3.70 0.98 3.93
N SER A 107 -3.32 0.84 2.67
CA SER A 107 -2.59 1.85 1.90
C SER A 107 -3.15 1.91 0.48
N LEU A 108 -2.84 3.00 -0.24
CA LEU A 108 -3.28 3.22 -1.60
C LEU A 108 -2.48 2.34 -2.57
N GLY A 109 -3.10 1.27 -3.07
CA GLY A 109 -2.51 0.39 -4.08
C GLY A 109 -2.61 0.93 -5.52
N SER A 110 -3.48 1.92 -5.76
CA SER A 110 -3.70 2.53 -7.07
C SER A 110 -4.41 3.88 -6.93
N SER A 111 -4.18 4.80 -7.86
CA SER A 111 -4.91 6.08 -7.94
C SER A 111 -6.36 5.94 -8.42
N HIS A 112 -6.72 4.76 -8.96
CA HIS A 112 -8.03 4.50 -9.57
C HIS A 112 -9.19 4.73 -8.59
N GLY A 113 -9.10 4.18 -7.37
CA GLY A 113 -10.14 4.35 -6.35
C GLY A 113 -10.35 5.83 -5.98
N THR A 114 -9.27 6.57 -5.78
CA THR A 114 -9.31 8.01 -5.49
C THR A 114 -9.98 8.80 -6.60
N HIS A 115 -9.65 8.50 -7.87
CA HIS A 115 -10.27 9.16 -9.02
C HIS A 115 -11.78 8.90 -9.07
N VAL A 116 -12.21 7.65 -8.87
CA VAL A 116 -13.61 7.26 -8.81
C VAL A 116 -14.35 7.98 -7.67
N SER A 117 -13.75 8.05 -6.48
CA SER A 117 -14.31 8.78 -5.33
C SER A 117 -14.41 10.28 -5.60
N ALA A 118 -13.44 10.88 -6.29
CA ALA A 118 -13.47 12.30 -6.64
C ALA A 118 -14.60 12.63 -7.61
N ILE A 119 -14.86 11.79 -8.62
CA ILE A 119 -16.00 11.94 -9.53
C ILE A 119 -17.32 11.85 -8.75
N ALA A 120 -17.43 10.91 -7.81
CA ALA A 120 -18.65 10.70 -7.06
C ALA A 120 -18.93 11.83 -6.05
N ALA A 121 -17.92 12.23 -5.26
CA ALA A 121 -18.13 13.04 -4.06
C ALA A 121 -17.02 14.06 -3.76
N GLY A 122 -16.17 14.39 -4.74
CA GLY A 122 -15.17 15.45 -4.58
C GLY A 122 -15.83 16.78 -4.17
N CYS A 123 -15.26 17.45 -3.15
CA CYS A 123 -15.83 18.67 -2.58
C CYS A 123 -14.78 19.80 -2.60
N PHE A 124 -15.06 20.84 -3.39
CA PHE A 124 -14.26 22.04 -3.57
C PHE A 124 -15.14 23.26 -3.24
N PRO A 125 -15.21 23.70 -1.97
CA PRO A 125 -16.08 24.80 -1.56
C PRO A 125 -15.81 26.11 -2.29
N ASP A 126 -14.54 26.37 -2.61
CA ASP A 126 -14.09 27.61 -3.27
C ASP A 126 -14.17 27.53 -4.80
N GLU A 127 -14.24 26.32 -5.37
CA GLU A 127 -14.29 26.07 -6.82
C GLU A 127 -15.38 25.03 -7.15
N PRO A 128 -16.68 25.37 -6.97
CA PRO A 128 -17.78 24.41 -7.04
C PRO A 128 -17.93 23.71 -8.40
N GLU A 129 -17.35 24.27 -9.47
CA GLU A 129 -17.32 23.67 -10.80
C GLU A 129 -16.44 22.41 -10.88
N LYS A 130 -15.55 22.19 -9.89
CA LYS A 130 -14.70 21.00 -9.78
C LYS A 130 -15.32 19.90 -8.91
N ASN A 131 -16.50 20.14 -8.37
CA ASN A 131 -17.20 19.19 -7.52
C ASN A 131 -17.52 17.88 -8.25
N GLY A 132 -17.53 16.80 -7.47
CA GLY A 132 -18.14 15.54 -7.89
C GLY A 132 -19.67 15.66 -7.98
N VAL A 133 -20.31 14.57 -8.37
CA VAL A 133 -21.78 14.52 -8.55
C VAL A 133 -22.53 14.81 -7.25
N ALA A 134 -22.02 14.34 -6.10
CA ALA A 134 -22.60 14.51 -4.78
C ALA A 134 -21.55 14.89 -3.72
N PRO A 135 -21.10 16.16 -3.65
CA PRO A 135 -20.01 16.61 -2.77
C PRO A 135 -20.26 16.43 -1.26
N GLY A 136 -21.54 16.30 -0.87
CA GLY A 136 -21.92 16.04 0.53
C GLY A 136 -21.96 14.56 0.90
N ALA A 137 -21.72 13.65 -0.05
CA ALA A 137 -21.71 12.21 0.23
C ALA A 137 -20.45 11.81 0.99
N GLN A 138 -20.62 10.90 1.95
CA GLN A 138 -19.50 10.30 2.67
C GLN A 138 -19.06 9.00 2.00
N ILE A 139 -17.76 8.76 1.96
CA ILE A 139 -17.16 7.61 1.26
C ILE A 139 -16.61 6.60 2.27
N ILE A 140 -16.95 5.33 2.05
CA ILE A 140 -16.32 4.19 2.69
C ILE A 140 -15.53 3.46 1.60
N SER A 141 -14.20 3.45 1.72
CA SER A 141 -13.33 2.73 0.78
C SER A 141 -13.14 1.28 1.24
N LEU A 142 -13.39 0.33 0.33
CA LEU A 142 -13.17 -1.10 0.55
C LEU A 142 -12.30 -1.64 -0.58
N THR A 143 -11.02 -1.89 -0.30
CA THR A 143 -10.08 -2.41 -1.30
C THR A 143 -10.38 -3.87 -1.60
N ILE A 144 -10.76 -4.16 -2.85
CA ILE A 144 -11.01 -5.52 -3.33
C ILE A 144 -9.90 -6.08 -4.23
N GLY A 145 -9.02 -5.21 -4.74
CA GLY A 145 -7.89 -5.58 -5.57
C GLY A 145 -6.71 -6.10 -4.74
N ASP A 146 -6.03 -7.14 -5.23
CA ASP A 146 -4.84 -7.70 -4.60
C ASP A 146 -3.58 -7.25 -5.33
N SER A 147 -2.70 -6.50 -4.65
CA SER A 147 -1.47 -5.98 -5.25
C SER A 147 -0.50 -7.08 -5.69
N ARG A 148 -0.61 -8.29 -5.14
CA ARG A 148 0.18 -9.47 -5.55
C ARG A 148 -0.28 -10.04 -6.89
N LEU A 149 -1.47 -9.65 -7.33
CA LEU A 149 -2.12 -10.08 -8.56
C LEU A 149 -2.39 -8.87 -9.47
N GLU A 150 -1.46 -7.92 -9.53
CA GLU A 150 -1.58 -6.71 -10.37
C GLU A 150 -2.88 -5.92 -10.11
N THR A 151 -3.34 -5.90 -8.85
CA THR A 151 -4.57 -5.25 -8.39
C THR A 151 -5.87 -5.89 -8.89
N MET A 152 -5.83 -7.09 -9.48
CA MET A 152 -7.04 -7.85 -9.82
C MET A 152 -7.89 -8.13 -8.58
N GLU A 153 -9.22 -8.08 -8.73
CA GLU A 153 -10.13 -8.45 -7.67
C GLU A 153 -10.11 -9.95 -7.40
N THR A 154 -10.36 -10.31 -6.15
CA THR A 154 -10.51 -11.72 -5.75
C THR A 154 -11.92 -11.96 -5.23
N GLY A 155 -12.47 -13.16 -5.49
CA GLY A 155 -13.79 -13.52 -4.97
C GLY A 155 -13.87 -13.44 -3.45
N THR A 156 -12.76 -13.76 -2.75
CA THR A 156 -12.66 -13.61 -1.30
C THR A 156 -12.72 -12.16 -0.85
N ALA A 157 -12.04 -11.24 -1.54
CA ALA A 157 -12.10 -9.82 -1.23
C ALA A 157 -13.48 -9.22 -1.47
N ILE A 158 -14.16 -9.60 -2.57
CA ILE A 158 -15.54 -9.18 -2.85
C ILE A 158 -16.49 -9.66 -1.74
N VAL A 159 -16.41 -10.93 -1.35
CA VAL A 159 -17.26 -11.48 -0.28
C VAL A 159 -17.00 -10.77 1.04
N ARG A 160 -15.73 -10.52 1.41
CA ARG A 160 -15.36 -9.76 2.61
C ARG A 160 -15.90 -8.33 2.56
N ALA A 161 -15.80 -7.66 1.41
CA ALA A 161 -16.33 -6.32 1.23
C ALA A 161 -17.86 -6.29 1.44
N MET A 162 -18.60 -7.25 0.87
CA MET A 162 -20.05 -7.33 1.07
C MET A 162 -20.43 -7.63 2.52
N ILE A 163 -19.73 -8.55 3.18
CA ILE A 163 -19.90 -8.80 4.63
C ILE A 163 -19.68 -7.50 5.42
N LYS A 164 -18.60 -6.76 5.11
CA LYS A 164 -18.30 -5.50 5.79
C LYS A 164 -19.37 -4.44 5.54
N VAL A 165 -19.91 -4.33 4.32
CA VAL A 165 -21.04 -3.45 4.02
C VAL A 165 -22.26 -3.83 4.85
N MET A 166 -22.61 -5.13 4.93
CA MET A 166 -23.76 -5.60 5.72
C MET A 166 -23.60 -5.30 7.22
N GLU A 167 -22.38 -5.40 7.76
CA GLU A 167 -22.08 -5.00 9.13
C GLU A 167 -22.20 -3.49 9.34
N LEU A 168 -21.56 -2.71 8.46
CA LEU A 168 -21.54 -1.25 8.55
C LEU A 168 -22.93 -0.65 8.34
N ARG A 169 -23.80 -1.29 7.55
CA ARG A 169 -25.19 -0.87 7.35
C ARG A 169 -26.01 -0.83 8.65
N LYS A 170 -25.59 -1.58 9.68
CA LYS A 170 -26.21 -1.51 11.02
C LYS A 170 -25.92 -0.20 11.76
N LYS A 171 -24.81 0.47 11.40
CA LYS A 171 -24.35 1.72 12.01
C LYS A 171 -24.54 2.93 11.10
N PHE A 172 -24.40 2.75 9.81
CA PHE A 172 -24.44 3.79 8.79
C PHE A 172 -25.54 3.48 7.77
N ASN A 173 -26.21 4.51 7.27
CA ASN A 173 -27.10 4.33 6.13
C ASN A 173 -26.26 4.28 4.84
N ILE A 174 -25.98 3.08 4.34
CA ILE A 174 -25.26 2.87 3.08
C ILE A 174 -26.30 2.73 1.97
N ASP A 175 -26.39 3.76 1.11
CA ASP A 175 -27.40 3.85 0.06
C ASP A 175 -26.89 3.35 -1.31
N VAL A 176 -25.60 3.51 -1.59
CA VAL A 176 -25.01 3.23 -2.91
C VAL A 176 -23.69 2.50 -2.76
N ILE A 177 -23.50 1.47 -3.59
CA ILE A 177 -22.21 0.80 -3.80
C ILE A 177 -21.78 1.10 -5.23
N ASN A 178 -20.56 1.59 -5.40
CA ASN A 178 -19.93 1.71 -6.71
C ASN A 178 -18.78 0.71 -6.83
N MET A 179 -18.83 -0.15 -7.85
CA MET A 179 -17.79 -1.13 -8.15
C MET A 179 -17.28 -0.90 -9.57
N SER A 180 -16.24 -0.08 -9.71
CA SER A 180 -15.53 0.14 -10.99
C SER A 180 -14.45 -0.93 -11.20
N TYR A 181 -14.82 -2.19 -11.02
CA TYR A 181 -13.99 -3.39 -11.11
C TYR A 181 -14.83 -4.53 -11.70
N GLY A 182 -14.19 -5.50 -12.35
CA GLY A 182 -14.86 -6.73 -12.74
C GLY A 182 -14.27 -7.38 -13.98
N GLU A 183 -14.44 -8.71 -14.02
CA GLU A 183 -14.05 -9.58 -15.11
C GLU A 183 -15.25 -10.23 -15.81
N HIS A 184 -14.99 -10.80 -16.99
CA HIS A 184 -16.02 -11.49 -17.77
C HIS A 184 -16.43 -12.80 -17.09
N SER A 185 -17.74 -13.02 -16.97
CA SER A 185 -18.30 -14.32 -16.55
C SER A 185 -18.63 -15.17 -17.76
N ASN A 186 -18.35 -16.48 -17.70
CA ASN A 186 -18.81 -17.41 -18.73
C ASN A 186 -20.34 -17.66 -18.67
N TRP A 187 -20.96 -17.51 -17.49
CA TRP A 187 -22.37 -17.82 -17.22
C TRP A 187 -22.90 -16.80 -16.19
N SER A 188 -24.15 -16.35 -16.33
CA SER A 188 -24.75 -15.31 -15.49
C SER A 188 -25.80 -15.82 -14.49
N ASN A 189 -26.16 -17.10 -14.56
CA ASN A 189 -27.25 -17.67 -13.77
C ASN A 189 -26.82 -18.23 -12.40
N ALA A 190 -25.51 -18.37 -12.16
CA ALA A 190 -24.98 -18.90 -10.91
C ALA A 190 -23.60 -18.29 -10.57
N GLY A 191 -23.31 -18.14 -9.29
CA GLY A 191 -22.01 -17.71 -8.80
C GLY A 191 -22.04 -17.44 -7.29
N TYR A 192 -21.05 -17.97 -6.56
CA TYR A 192 -21.01 -17.83 -5.09
C TYR A 192 -20.94 -16.35 -4.67
N CYS A 193 -20.04 -15.58 -5.29
CA CYS A 193 -19.89 -14.14 -5.02
C CYS A 193 -21.18 -13.37 -5.36
N LEU A 194 -21.87 -13.75 -6.44
CA LEU A 194 -23.12 -13.11 -6.89
C LEU A 194 -24.24 -13.21 -5.86
N ASN A 195 -24.28 -14.29 -5.07
CA ASN A 195 -25.30 -14.48 -4.04
C ASN A 195 -25.21 -13.42 -2.92
N TYR A 196 -24.03 -12.83 -2.69
CA TYR A 196 -23.85 -11.76 -1.72
C TYR A 196 -24.26 -10.38 -2.26
N CYS A 197 -24.36 -10.22 -3.58
CA CYS A 197 -24.75 -8.96 -4.22
C CYS A 197 -26.27 -8.79 -4.40
N LYS A 198 -27.08 -9.79 -4.03
CA LYS A 198 -28.53 -9.85 -4.32
C LYS A 198 -29.44 -9.41 -3.16
N ASN A 199 -28.88 -8.93 -2.05
CA ASN A 199 -29.64 -8.48 -0.86
C ASN A 199 -29.61 -6.95 -0.73
#